data_AF-A0A964LXB4-F1
#
_entry.id   AF-A0A964LXB4-F1
#
_cell.length_a   1.000
_cell.length_b   1.000
_cell.length_c   1.000
_cell.angle_alpha   90.00
_cell.angle_beta   90.00
_cell.angle_gamma   90.00
#
_symmetry.space_group_name_H-M   'P 1'
#
loop_
_entity.id
_entity.type
_entity.pdbx_description
1 polymer ?
#
loop_
_entity_poly.entity_id
_entity_poly.type
_entity_poly.pdbx_seq_one_letter_code
_entity_poly.pdbx_strand_id
1 'polypeptide(L)'
;MTQPFLEPIEVPEVARAIRVIGSTIGDSGMKNAIQPHWNGFDGECYAIPCRSSQKETLALEVIKPYIEQFLAFSNRHPELLFEITHFAPYRAQELAPLFKQAPGNCELPGAWQRLLEPTVPLRVLLNDPEHRLGELGVQRALQTFIETLGRRENAAIQLVVAGGDVTQRIQSLTAQLLGISTTLIEVPPMRKAYERALETELRAVRCATDLLTIPTRAAAARNSSGVRLSALARRVGLTLHELTLGS
;
A
#
# COMPACT_ATOMS: atom_id res chain seq x y z
N MET A 1 22.43 16.02 18.27
CA MET A 1 22.89 14.70 17.78
C MET A 1 21.92 14.27 16.70
N THR A 2 22.32 14.47 15.46
CA THR A 2 21.54 14.21 14.24
C THR A 2 21.61 12.71 13.93
N GLN A 3 20.49 12.00 13.94
CA GLN A 3 20.46 10.61 13.47
C GLN A 3 20.72 10.58 11.95
N PRO A 4 21.50 9.62 11.44
CA PRO A 4 21.77 9.54 10.02
C PRO A 4 20.53 9.06 9.27
N PHE A 5 20.31 9.73 8.13
CA PHE A 5 19.43 9.33 7.05
C PHE A 5 19.73 7.87 6.69
N LEU A 6 18.72 6.99 6.76
CA LEU A 6 18.84 5.61 6.28
C LEU A 6 19.27 5.65 4.81
N GLU A 7 20.51 5.22 4.53
CA GLU A 7 20.98 5.05 3.16
C GLU A 7 20.11 4.00 2.44
N PRO A 8 19.82 4.17 1.13
CA PRO A 8 19.08 3.18 0.37
C PRO A 8 19.87 1.86 0.37
N ILE A 9 19.29 0.81 0.95
CA ILE A 9 19.84 -0.54 0.87
C ILE A 9 19.84 -0.95 -0.61
N GLU A 10 21.02 -1.21 -1.19
CA GLU A 10 21.14 -1.80 -2.53
C GLU A 10 20.44 -3.16 -2.53
N VAL A 11 19.28 -3.22 -3.18
CA VAL A 11 18.47 -4.43 -3.31
C VAL A 11 19.11 -5.33 -4.37
N PRO A 12 19.47 -6.60 -4.07
CA PRO A 12 20.06 -7.51 -5.04
C PRO A 12 19.16 -7.73 -6.25
N GLU A 13 19.78 -7.91 -7.43
CA GLU A 13 19.21 -7.91 -8.79
C GLU A 13 18.07 -8.93 -9.04
N VAL A 14 17.76 -9.81 -8.09
CA VAL A 14 16.59 -10.71 -8.16
C VAL A 14 15.93 -10.89 -6.79
N ALA A 15 15.73 -9.80 -6.04
CA ALA A 15 14.89 -9.86 -4.84
C ALA A 15 13.46 -10.26 -5.24
N ARG A 16 13.12 -11.53 -5.01
CA ARG A 16 11.77 -12.05 -5.19
C ARG A 16 10.90 -11.56 -4.04
N ALA A 17 9.84 -10.84 -4.38
CA ALA A 17 8.84 -10.39 -3.43
C ALA A 17 8.06 -11.59 -2.86
N ILE A 18 8.14 -11.80 -1.55
CA ILE A 18 7.41 -12.83 -0.82
C ILE A 18 6.15 -12.21 -0.24
N ARG A 19 4.99 -12.74 -0.60
CA ARG A 19 3.71 -12.22 -0.11
C ARG A 19 3.41 -12.78 1.27
N VAL A 20 3.22 -11.89 2.24
CA VAL A 20 2.81 -12.30 3.59
C VAL A 20 1.29 -12.28 3.67
N ILE A 21 0.70 -13.46 3.88
CA ILE A 21 -0.75 -13.70 3.78
C ILE A 21 -1.30 -14.35 5.06
N GLY A 22 -2.61 -14.18 5.28
CA GLY A 22 -3.33 -14.87 6.33
C GLY A 22 -3.64 -16.32 5.95
N SER A 23 -3.49 -17.26 6.88
CA SER A 23 -3.79 -18.68 6.69
C SER A 23 -4.72 -19.25 7.77
N THR A 24 -5.14 -20.50 7.57
CA THR A 24 -5.98 -21.24 8.53
C THR A 24 -5.14 -22.33 9.18
N ILE A 25 -5.18 -22.44 10.52
CA ILE A 25 -4.58 -23.58 11.22
C ILE A 25 -5.42 -24.83 10.90
N GLY A 26 -4.79 -25.89 10.40
CA GLY A 26 -5.46 -27.17 10.21
C GLY A 26 -5.55 -27.96 11.51
N ASP A 27 -6.66 -28.67 11.71
CA ASP A 27 -6.81 -29.65 12.79
C ASP A 27 -6.16 -30.97 12.35
N SER A 28 -4.93 -31.24 12.78
CA SER A 28 -4.47 -32.64 12.90
C SER A 28 -4.89 -33.12 14.29
N GLY A 29 -5.92 -33.96 14.36
CA GLY A 29 -6.58 -34.41 15.59
C GLY A 29 -5.68 -35.03 16.67
N MET A 30 -4.91 -34.21 17.40
CA MET A 30 -4.21 -34.57 18.62
C MET A 30 -4.37 -33.47 19.66
N LYS A 31 -4.97 -33.83 20.80
CA LYS A 31 -4.93 -33.04 22.02
C LYS A 31 -3.45 -32.80 22.38
N ASN A 32 -3.02 -31.54 22.34
CA ASN A 32 -1.73 -31.02 22.81
C ASN A 32 -0.52 -30.99 21.86
N ALA A 33 -0.69 -30.87 20.53
CA ALA A 33 0.41 -30.48 19.65
C ALA A 33 -0.03 -29.47 18.57
N ILE A 34 0.43 -28.23 18.68
CA ILE A 34 0.32 -27.24 17.59
C ILE A 34 1.34 -27.65 16.53
N GLN A 35 0.93 -28.43 15.52
CA GLN A 35 1.70 -28.54 14.29
C GLN A 35 1.10 -27.59 13.26
N PRO A 36 1.84 -26.56 12.82
CA PRO A 36 1.28 -25.58 11.91
C PRO A 36 1.52 -26.05 10.48
N HIS A 37 0.55 -26.71 9.85
CA HIS A 37 0.71 -27.12 8.45
C HIS A 37 0.76 -25.90 7.49
N TRP A 38 0.47 -24.69 7.98
CA TRP A 38 0.32 -23.47 7.17
C TRP A 38 0.90 -22.20 7.83
N ASN A 39 1.90 -22.33 8.73
CA ASN A 39 2.71 -21.19 9.18
C ASN A 39 4.11 -21.29 8.58
N GLY A 40 4.64 -20.18 8.09
CA GLY A 40 6.01 -20.10 7.60
C GLY A 40 6.12 -19.87 6.10
N PHE A 41 7.35 -19.95 5.62
CA PHE A 41 7.72 -19.69 4.25
C PHE A 41 7.47 -20.92 3.35
N ASP A 42 6.73 -20.74 2.26
CA ASP A 42 6.53 -21.74 1.21
C ASP A 42 6.46 -21.05 -0.17
N GLY A 43 7.42 -21.39 -1.03
CA GLY A 43 7.53 -20.83 -2.38
C GLY A 43 7.67 -19.32 -2.40
N GLU A 44 6.59 -18.62 -2.79
CA GLU A 44 6.53 -17.16 -2.92
C GLU A 44 5.68 -16.49 -1.83
N CYS A 45 5.32 -17.24 -0.78
CA CYS A 45 4.46 -16.75 0.30
C CYS A 45 5.06 -17.05 1.68
N TYR A 46 4.76 -16.17 2.64
CA TYR A 46 4.89 -16.46 4.06
C TYR A 46 3.49 -16.44 4.68
N ALA A 47 3.07 -17.55 5.26
CA ALA A 47 1.75 -17.69 5.83
C ALA A 47 1.76 -17.38 7.34
N ILE A 48 0.87 -16.49 7.77
CA ILE A 48 0.60 -16.19 9.18
C ILE A 48 -0.80 -16.68 9.52
N PRO A 49 -0.98 -17.62 10.46
CA PRO A 49 -2.30 -18.11 10.78
C PRO A 49 -3.20 -17.03 11.37
N CYS A 50 -4.39 -16.84 10.79
CA CYS A 50 -5.38 -15.87 11.24
C CYS A 50 -6.74 -16.51 11.59
N ARG A 51 -6.96 -17.77 11.21
CA ARG A 51 -8.19 -18.52 11.50
C ARG A 51 -7.94 -19.92 12.07
N SER A 52 -8.87 -20.42 12.87
CA SER A 52 -8.93 -21.81 13.32
C SER A 52 -9.45 -22.72 12.21
N SER A 53 -9.30 -24.04 12.38
CA SER A 53 -9.87 -25.09 11.51
C SER A 53 -11.38 -24.94 11.31
N GLN A 54 -12.07 -24.39 12.32
CA GLN A 54 -13.50 -24.10 12.34
C GLN A 54 -13.83 -22.76 11.65
N LYS A 55 -12.85 -22.13 10.99
CA LYS A 55 -12.90 -20.83 10.31
C LYS A 55 -13.13 -19.63 11.24
N GLU A 56 -13.02 -19.83 12.54
CA GLU A 56 -13.14 -18.76 13.52
C GLU A 56 -11.90 -17.86 13.48
N THR A 57 -12.08 -16.58 13.72
CA THR A 57 -10.99 -15.61 13.83
C THR A 57 -10.16 -15.91 15.08
N LEU A 58 -8.84 -16.00 14.94
CA LEU A 58 -7.95 -16.10 16.09
C LEU A 58 -7.88 -14.76 16.85
N ALA A 59 -7.63 -14.77 18.15
CA ALA A 59 -7.41 -13.52 18.88
C ALA A 59 -6.04 -12.91 18.51
N LEU A 60 -5.87 -11.59 18.69
CA LEU A 60 -4.61 -10.91 18.39
C LEU A 60 -3.43 -11.48 19.20
N GLU A 61 -3.70 -11.85 20.45
CA GLU A 61 -2.76 -12.47 21.38
C GLU A 61 -2.27 -13.84 20.87
N VAL A 62 -3.13 -14.56 20.14
CA VAL A 62 -2.80 -15.86 19.54
C VAL A 62 -1.94 -15.70 18.29
N ILE A 63 -2.18 -14.67 17.47
CA ILE A 63 -1.41 -14.46 16.24
C ILE A 63 -0.05 -13.79 16.49
N LYS A 64 0.09 -13.04 17.60
CA LYS A 64 1.29 -12.26 17.92
C LYS A 64 2.59 -13.09 17.87
N PRO A 65 2.67 -14.30 18.47
CA PRO A 65 3.87 -15.14 18.35
C PRO A 65 4.20 -15.56 16.92
N TYR A 66 3.21 -15.74 16.04
CA TYR A 66 3.43 -16.07 14.62
C TYR A 66 3.99 -14.88 13.85
N ILE A 67 3.53 -13.66 14.16
CA ILE A 67 4.09 -12.42 13.62
C ILE A 67 5.53 -12.23 14.12
N GLU A 68 5.81 -12.48 15.41
CA GLU A 68 7.18 -12.41 15.95
C GLU A 68 8.12 -13.42 15.27
N GLN A 69 7.64 -14.64 14.99
CA GLN A 69 8.38 -15.63 14.20
C GLN A 69 8.67 -15.14 12.78
N PHE A 70 7.68 -14.52 12.12
CA PHE A 70 7.86 -13.90 10.82
C PHE A 70 8.91 -12.79 10.86
N LEU A 71 8.84 -11.88 11.83
CA LEU A 71 9.81 -10.79 11.98
C LEU A 71 11.23 -11.32 12.26
N ALA A 72 11.36 -12.38 13.05
CA ALA A 72 12.64 -13.05 13.26
C ALA A 72 13.16 -13.76 12.00
N PHE A 73 12.26 -14.27 11.15
CA PHE A 73 12.61 -14.83 9.86
C PHE A 73 13.08 -13.74 8.89
N SER A 74 12.32 -12.65 8.73
CA SER A 74 12.68 -11.58 7.79
C SER A 74 14.00 -10.88 8.15
N ASN A 75 14.30 -10.72 9.45
CA ASN A 75 15.60 -10.21 9.91
C ASN A 75 16.78 -11.14 9.57
N ARG A 76 16.56 -12.46 9.54
CA ARG A 76 17.59 -13.45 9.16
C ARG A 76 17.77 -13.60 7.66
N HIS A 77 16.84 -13.04 6.88
CA HIS A 77 16.81 -13.12 5.43
C HIS A 77 16.73 -11.72 4.78
N PRO A 78 17.74 -10.84 5.00
CA PRO A 78 17.75 -9.50 4.42
C PRO A 78 17.76 -9.48 2.88
N GLU A 79 18.16 -10.58 2.24
CA GLU A 79 18.13 -10.78 0.80
C GLU A 79 16.71 -10.95 0.22
N LEU A 80 15.72 -11.23 1.07
CA LEU A 80 14.34 -11.43 0.69
C LEU A 80 13.52 -10.16 0.96
N LEU A 81 12.66 -9.79 0.03
CA LEU A 81 11.69 -8.71 0.22
C LEU A 81 10.32 -9.29 0.58
N PHE A 82 9.70 -8.77 1.63
CA PHE A 82 8.41 -9.23 2.11
C PHE A 82 7.34 -8.18 1.86
N GLU A 83 6.32 -8.53 1.08
CA GLU A 83 5.17 -7.70 0.82
C GLU A 83 4.08 -8.01 1.84
N ILE A 84 3.87 -7.11 2.80
CA ILE A 84 2.87 -7.34 3.83
C ILE A 84 1.50 -6.98 3.28
N THR A 85 0.62 -7.97 3.20
CA THR A 85 -0.78 -7.76 2.83
C THR A 85 -1.65 -7.67 4.07
N HIS A 86 -2.74 -6.92 3.98
CA HIS A 86 -3.74 -6.92 5.02
C HIS A 86 -4.50 -8.26 5.00
N PHE A 87 -4.35 -9.08 6.03
CA PHE A 87 -5.10 -10.32 6.17
C PHE A 87 -6.36 -10.13 7.02
N ALA A 88 -7.51 -10.38 6.41
CA ALA A 88 -8.81 -10.35 7.09
C ALA A 88 -8.88 -11.44 8.19
N PRO A 89 -9.60 -11.20 9.29
CA PRO A 89 -10.62 -10.16 9.47
C PRO A 89 -10.20 -8.96 10.34
N TYR A 90 -8.95 -8.89 10.77
CA TYR A 90 -8.46 -7.79 11.62
C TYR A 90 -8.53 -6.44 10.90
N ARG A 91 -8.46 -5.35 11.65
CA ARG A 91 -8.32 -3.99 11.12
C ARG A 91 -6.84 -3.62 11.05
N ALA A 92 -6.52 -2.67 10.18
CA ALA A 92 -5.17 -2.11 10.09
C ALA A 92 -4.66 -1.56 11.43
N GLN A 93 -5.53 -0.92 12.22
CA GLN A 93 -5.21 -0.38 13.55
C GLN A 93 -4.86 -1.46 14.58
N GLU A 94 -5.33 -2.69 14.36
CA GLU A 94 -5.08 -3.84 15.22
C GLU A 94 -3.79 -4.56 14.81
N LEU A 95 -3.58 -4.75 13.50
CA LEU A 95 -2.40 -5.47 12.98
C LEU A 95 -1.14 -4.61 12.88
N ALA A 96 -1.23 -3.38 12.39
CA ALA A 96 -0.05 -2.56 12.13
C ALA A 96 0.89 -2.43 13.34
N PRO A 97 0.39 -2.23 14.59
CA PRO A 97 1.26 -2.18 15.78
C PRO A 97 2.12 -3.43 15.99
N LEU A 98 1.66 -4.61 15.55
CA LEU A 98 2.41 -5.87 15.65
C LEU A 98 3.59 -5.92 14.68
N PHE A 99 3.59 -5.09 13.63
CA PHE A 99 4.65 -4.95 12.64
C PHE A 99 5.54 -3.71 12.89
N LYS A 100 5.43 -3.06 14.05
CA LYS A 100 6.21 -1.84 14.36
C LYS A 100 7.73 -2.04 14.28
N GLN A 101 8.21 -3.26 14.54
CA GLN A 101 9.63 -3.62 14.49
C GLN A 101 10.00 -4.35 13.19
N ALA A 102 9.19 -4.22 12.14
CA ALA A 102 9.49 -4.85 10.87
C ALA A 102 10.80 -4.28 10.27
N PRO A 103 11.74 -5.14 9.83
CA PRO A 103 12.98 -4.71 9.20
C PRO A 103 12.74 -4.04 7.84
N GLY A 104 13.75 -3.35 7.32
CA GLY A 104 13.66 -2.57 6.07
C GLY A 104 13.30 -3.39 4.82
N ASN A 105 13.48 -4.70 4.85
CA ASN A 105 13.06 -5.62 3.79
C ASN A 105 11.58 -6.04 3.90
N CYS A 106 10.80 -5.47 4.82
CA CYS A 106 9.36 -5.67 4.94
C CYS A 106 8.60 -4.43 4.43
N GLU A 107 7.97 -4.55 3.26
CA GLU A 107 7.12 -3.51 2.69
C GLU A 107 5.74 -3.50 3.34
N LEU A 108 5.55 -2.59 4.31
CA LEU A 108 4.24 -2.35 4.92
C LEU A 108 3.34 -1.53 3.99
N PRO A 109 2.01 -1.74 4.00
CA PRO A 109 1.07 -0.86 3.33
C PRO A 109 1.26 0.61 3.75
N GLY A 110 1.11 1.56 2.82
CA GLY A 110 1.31 2.99 3.11
C GLY A 110 0.42 3.49 4.24
N ALA A 111 -0.82 3.01 4.31
CA ALA A 111 -1.73 3.28 5.42
C ALA A 111 -1.19 2.78 6.77
N TRP A 112 -0.49 1.65 6.81
CA TRP A 112 0.12 1.11 8.04
C TRP A 112 1.35 1.94 8.42
N GLN A 113 2.18 2.32 7.45
CA GLN A 113 3.32 3.21 7.68
C GLN A 113 2.86 4.51 8.35
N ARG A 114 1.79 5.16 7.86
CA ARG A 114 1.23 6.36 8.49
C ARG A 114 0.56 6.11 9.86
N LEU A 115 -0.02 4.93 10.09
CA LEU A 115 -0.56 4.57 11.40
C LEU A 115 0.56 4.43 12.45
N LEU A 116 1.72 3.92 12.04
CA LEU A 116 2.90 3.74 12.88
C LEU A 116 3.70 5.04 13.06
N GLU A 117 3.81 5.82 11.98
CA GLU A 117 4.59 7.06 11.90
C GLU A 117 3.79 8.14 11.14
N PRO A 118 2.98 8.94 11.86
CA PRO A 118 2.15 9.97 11.23
C PRO A 118 2.91 11.05 10.43
N THR A 119 4.22 11.15 10.64
CA THR A 119 5.14 12.03 9.92
C THR A 119 5.43 11.56 8.49
N VAL A 120 5.20 10.27 8.17
CA VAL A 120 5.30 9.75 6.80
C VAL A 120 4.31 10.50 5.92
N PRO A 121 4.70 11.03 4.74
CA PRO A 121 3.82 11.82 3.88
C PRO A 121 2.57 11.06 3.43
N LEU A 122 1.51 11.80 3.13
CA LEU A 122 0.36 11.25 2.41
C LEU A 122 0.77 10.93 0.98
N ARG A 123 0.55 9.69 0.57
CA ARG A 123 0.93 9.20 -0.76
C ARG A 123 -0.34 9.08 -1.60
N VAL A 124 -0.52 10.01 -2.51
CA VAL A 124 -1.70 10.12 -3.37
C VAL A 124 -1.41 9.45 -4.70
N LEU A 125 -2.12 8.37 -4.99
CA LEU A 125 -2.12 7.74 -6.31
C LEU A 125 -3.12 8.46 -7.22
N LEU A 126 -2.69 8.84 -8.42
CA LEU A 126 -3.56 9.45 -9.42
C LEU A 126 -4.10 8.40 -10.39
N ASN A 127 -5.42 8.35 -10.51
CA ASN A 127 -6.10 7.67 -11.61
C ASN A 127 -6.59 8.73 -12.62
N ASP A 128 -6.08 8.65 -13.85
CA ASP A 128 -6.40 9.57 -14.94
C ASP A 128 -6.84 8.80 -16.20
N PRO A 129 -8.10 8.33 -16.24
CA PRO A 129 -8.56 7.42 -17.28
C PRO A 129 -8.62 8.04 -18.69
N GLU A 130 -8.60 9.37 -18.80
CA GLU A 130 -8.67 10.10 -20.08
C GLU A 130 -7.40 10.94 -20.35
N HIS A 131 -6.31 10.70 -19.60
CA HIS A 131 -5.03 11.42 -19.73
C HIS A 131 -5.17 12.95 -19.69
N ARG A 132 -6.04 13.46 -18.81
CA ARG A 132 -6.40 14.88 -18.69
C ARG A 132 -5.51 15.66 -17.74
N LEU A 133 -4.54 15.03 -17.08
CA LEU A 133 -3.61 15.69 -16.16
C LEU A 133 -2.80 16.82 -16.85
N GLY A 134 -2.66 16.80 -18.17
CA GLY A 134 -2.04 17.89 -18.94
C GLY A 134 -2.91 19.16 -19.08
N GLU A 135 -4.20 19.09 -18.76
CA GLU A 135 -5.10 20.25 -18.89
C GLU A 135 -4.86 21.24 -17.74
N LEU A 136 -4.61 22.52 -18.05
CA LEU A 136 -4.34 23.58 -17.05
C LEU A 136 -5.42 23.67 -15.97
N GLY A 137 -6.70 23.49 -16.33
CA GLY A 137 -7.80 23.50 -15.37
C GLY A 137 -7.71 22.35 -14.36
N VAL A 138 -7.32 21.16 -14.83
CA VAL A 138 -7.13 19.97 -13.99
C VAL A 138 -5.90 20.14 -13.10
N GLN A 139 -4.80 20.68 -13.62
CA GLN A 139 -3.59 20.96 -12.85
C GLN A 139 -3.84 21.94 -11.70
N ARG A 140 -4.57 23.04 -11.96
CA ARG A 140 -4.96 24.01 -10.93
C ARG A 140 -5.88 23.40 -9.86
N ALA A 141 -6.82 22.56 -10.28
CA ALA A 141 -7.71 21.85 -9.35
C ALA A 141 -6.92 20.86 -8.48
N LEU A 142 -5.99 20.11 -9.09
CA LEU A 142 -5.09 19.20 -8.38
C LEU A 142 -4.24 19.97 -7.36
N GLN A 143 -3.62 21.09 -7.76
CA GLN A 143 -2.82 21.91 -6.86
C GLN A 143 -3.65 22.39 -5.65
N THR A 144 -4.83 22.97 -5.91
CA THR A 144 -5.73 23.44 -4.86
C THR A 144 -6.13 22.30 -3.91
N PHE A 145 -6.41 21.13 -4.46
CA PHE A 145 -6.77 19.94 -3.70
C PHE A 145 -5.62 19.50 -2.79
N ILE A 146 -4.41 19.37 -3.33
CA ILE A 146 -3.22 18.94 -2.60
C ILE A 146 -2.91 19.94 -1.47
N GLU A 147 -2.90 21.24 -1.75
CA GLU A 147 -2.70 22.29 -0.73
C GLU A 147 -3.76 22.25 0.37
N THR A 148 -5.01 21.94 0.03
CA THR A 148 -6.11 21.84 0.99
C THR A 148 -5.98 20.58 1.85
N LEU A 149 -5.68 19.43 1.23
CA LEU A 149 -5.47 18.16 1.92
C LEU A 149 -4.27 18.24 2.87
N GLY A 150 -3.15 18.82 2.42
CA GLY A 150 -1.92 18.92 3.21
C GLY A 150 -2.12 19.79 4.45
N ARG A 151 -2.87 20.89 4.34
CA ARG A 151 -3.26 21.72 5.49
C ARG A 151 -4.20 21.00 6.45
N ARG A 152 -5.22 20.33 5.93
CA ARG A 152 -6.22 19.61 6.73
C ARG A 152 -5.59 18.49 7.55
N GLU A 153 -4.74 17.69 6.91
CA GLU A 153 -4.12 16.51 7.51
C GLU A 153 -2.78 16.84 8.18
N ASN A 154 -2.36 18.11 8.14
CA ASN A 154 -1.08 18.62 8.64
C ASN A 154 0.11 17.73 8.23
N ALA A 155 0.16 17.37 6.94
CA ALA A 155 1.10 16.41 6.40
C ALA A 155 1.64 16.84 5.04
N ALA A 156 2.90 16.51 4.78
CA ALA A 156 3.46 16.59 3.43
C ALA A 156 2.74 15.61 2.50
N ILE A 157 2.64 15.97 1.21
CA ILE A 157 2.00 15.13 0.19
C ILE A 157 3.02 14.74 -0.87
N GLN A 158 2.99 13.44 -1.20
CA GLN A 158 3.72 12.81 -2.28
C GLN A 158 2.75 12.27 -3.32
N LEU A 159 3.05 12.51 -4.59
CA LEU A 159 2.39 11.83 -5.68
C LEU A 159 3.01 10.45 -5.88
N VAL A 160 2.20 9.41 -5.91
CA VAL A 160 2.65 8.08 -6.34
C VAL A 160 2.67 8.06 -7.86
N VAL A 161 3.87 7.89 -8.42
CA VAL A 161 4.08 7.79 -9.86
C VAL A 161 4.07 6.31 -10.24
N ALA A 162 3.13 5.93 -11.10
CA ALA A 162 2.88 4.55 -11.50
C ALA A 162 2.35 4.46 -12.94
N GLY A 163 2.25 3.24 -13.46
CA GLY A 163 1.82 2.96 -14.83
C GLY A 163 2.98 2.85 -15.82
N GLY A 164 2.70 2.94 -17.13
CA GLY A 164 3.71 2.89 -18.18
C GLY A 164 4.53 4.17 -18.32
N ASP A 165 5.65 4.11 -19.06
CA ASP A 165 6.66 5.18 -19.17
C ASP A 165 6.06 6.57 -19.51
N VAL A 166 5.09 6.62 -20.43
CA VAL A 166 4.43 7.88 -20.82
C VAL A 166 3.63 8.47 -19.65
N THR A 167 2.83 7.67 -18.96
CA THR A 167 2.05 8.09 -17.80
C THR A 167 2.97 8.56 -16.68
N GLN A 168 4.02 7.80 -16.38
CA GLN A 168 4.99 8.16 -15.35
C GLN A 168 5.68 9.50 -15.67
N ARG A 169 6.02 9.74 -16.94
CA ARG A 169 6.62 11.00 -17.38
C ARG A 169 5.67 12.18 -17.22
N ILE A 170 4.40 12.03 -17.63
CA ILE A 170 3.38 13.08 -17.47
C ILE A 170 3.15 13.39 -15.98
N GLN A 171 3.00 12.36 -15.14
CA GLN A 171 2.83 12.51 -13.70
C GLN A 171 4.04 13.21 -13.06
N SER A 172 5.26 12.78 -13.40
CA SER A 172 6.50 13.35 -12.86
C SER A 172 6.68 14.81 -13.26
N LEU A 173 6.48 15.14 -14.55
CA LEU A 173 6.59 16.52 -15.03
C LEU A 173 5.51 17.41 -14.40
N THR A 174 4.28 16.92 -14.29
CA THR A 174 3.20 17.69 -13.67
C THR A 174 3.47 17.94 -12.19
N ALA A 175 3.91 16.92 -11.45
CA ALA A 175 4.28 17.07 -10.05
C ALA A 175 5.43 18.07 -9.87
N GLN A 176 6.45 18.03 -10.73
CA GLN A 176 7.55 19.00 -10.72
C GLN A 176 7.06 20.42 -10.99
N LEU A 177 6.19 20.63 -11.98
CA LEU A 177 5.61 21.94 -12.29
C LEU A 177 4.78 22.50 -11.13
N LEU A 178 4.10 21.63 -10.38
CA LEU A 178 3.26 21.99 -9.24
C LEU A 178 4.03 22.06 -7.91
N GLY A 179 5.34 21.77 -7.91
CA GLY A 179 6.15 21.72 -6.68
C GLY A 179 5.75 20.59 -5.72
N ILE A 180 5.12 19.52 -6.23
CA ILE A 180 4.68 18.36 -5.46
C ILE A 180 5.78 17.30 -5.50
N SER A 181 6.20 16.81 -4.34
CA SER A 181 7.15 15.70 -4.26
C SER A 181 6.57 14.40 -4.83
N THR A 182 7.40 13.54 -5.41
CA THR A 182 6.96 12.28 -6.01
C THR A 182 7.62 11.07 -5.33
N THR A 183 6.94 9.93 -5.39
CA THR A 183 7.52 8.63 -5.09
C THR A 183 7.29 7.73 -6.30
N LEU A 184 8.38 7.22 -6.88
CA LEU A 184 8.33 6.29 -8.00
C LEU A 184 8.22 4.86 -7.46
N ILE A 185 7.35 4.05 -8.08
CA ILE A 185 7.25 2.63 -7.77
C ILE A 185 8.13 1.85 -8.73
N GLU A 186 9.29 1.43 -8.24
CA GLU A 186 10.23 0.61 -9.02
C GLU A 186 9.91 -0.86 -8.84
N VAL A 187 9.69 -1.57 -9.95
CA VAL A 187 9.47 -3.02 -9.94
C VAL A 187 10.66 -3.73 -10.60
N PRO A 188 11.14 -4.85 -10.02
CA PRO A 188 12.19 -5.66 -10.61
C PRO A 188 11.92 -6.01 -12.08
N PRO A 189 12.97 -6.24 -12.89
CA PRO A 189 12.79 -6.66 -14.27
C PRO A 189 12.02 -7.98 -14.35
N MET A 190 10.94 -7.98 -15.12
CA MET A 190 10.08 -9.15 -15.35
C MET A 190 10.10 -9.58 -16.82
N ARG A 191 9.89 -10.88 -17.06
CA ARG A 191 9.94 -11.46 -18.41
C ARG A 191 8.89 -10.88 -19.36
N LYS A 192 7.70 -10.52 -18.86
CA LYS A 192 6.63 -9.92 -19.67
C LYS A 192 6.35 -8.50 -19.21
N ALA A 193 6.27 -7.58 -20.18
CA ALA A 193 5.95 -6.17 -19.91
C ALA A 193 4.58 -5.98 -19.21
N TYR A 194 3.59 -6.81 -19.54
CA TYR A 194 2.27 -6.77 -18.90
C TYR A 194 2.33 -7.16 -17.41
N GLU A 195 3.09 -8.21 -17.07
CA GLU A 195 3.27 -8.65 -15.68
C GLU A 195 3.95 -7.54 -14.86
N ARG A 196 4.96 -6.88 -15.44
CA ARG A 196 5.60 -5.70 -14.83
C ARG A 196 4.61 -4.58 -14.58
N ALA A 197 3.79 -4.22 -15.57
CA ALA A 197 2.80 -3.14 -15.43
C ALA A 197 1.77 -3.44 -14.33
N LEU A 198 1.24 -4.67 -14.29
CA LEU A 198 0.31 -5.10 -13.26
C LEU A 198 0.95 -5.04 -11.86
N GLU A 199 2.18 -5.50 -11.72
CA GLU A 199 2.89 -5.48 -10.44
C GLU A 199 3.18 -4.04 -9.99
N THR A 200 3.55 -3.14 -10.91
CA THR A 200 3.73 -1.71 -10.61
C THR A 200 2.45 -1.10 -10.05
N GLU A 201 1.30 -1.40 -10.66
CA GLU A 201 0.01 -0.91 -10.18
C GLU A 201 -0.35 -1.46 -8.80
N LEU A 202 -0.16 -2.77 -8.56
CA LEU A 202 -0.43 -3.38 -7.26
C LEU A 202 0.44 -2.78 -6.15
N ARG A 203 1.74 -2.58 -6.43
CA ARG A 203 2.66 -1.93 -5.49
C ARG A 203 2.34 -0.47 -5.28
N ALA A 204 1.93 0.25 -6.31
CA ALA A 204 1.46 1.63 -6.21
C ALA A 204 0.23 1.75 -5.31
N VAL A 205 -0.77 0.88 -5.50
CA VAL A 205 -1.98 0.83 -4.67
C VAL A 205 -1.64 0.50 -3.22
N ARG A 206 -0.72 -0.43 -2.97
CA ARG A 206 -0.27 -0.78 -1.61
C ARG A 206 0.52 0.34 -0.94
N CYS A 207 1.33 1.07 -1.71
CA CYS A 207 2.13 2.20 -1.24
C CYS A 207 1.27 3.44 -0.95
N ALA A 208 0.19 3.63 -1.73
CA ALA A 208 -0.71 4.77 -1.61
C ALA A 208 -1.47 4.76 -0.27
N THR A 209 -1.69 5.96 0.26
CA THR A 209 -2.59 6.21 1.38
C THR A 209 -3.97 6.62 0.86
N ASP A 210 -4.00 7.29 -0.29
CA ASP A 210 -5.17 7.90 -0.89
C ASP A 210 -5.19 7.71 -2.40
N LEU A 211 -6.39 7.57 -2.96
CA LEU A 211 -6.62 7.49 -4.40
C LEU A 211 -7.39 8.73 -4.86
N LEU A 212 -6.82 9.45 -5.81
CA LEU A 212 -7.44 10.61 -6.43
C LEU A 212 -7.78 10.27 -7.88
N THR A 213 -9.04 10.47 -8.27
CA THR A 213 -9.48 10.22 -9.65
C THR A 213 -9.77 11.54 -10.36
N ILE A 214 -9.13 11.73 -11.50
CA ILE A 214 -9.45 12.81 -12.43
C ILE A 214 -10.75 12.39 -13.16
N PRO A 215 -11.84 13.15 -13.03
CA PRO A 215 -13.11 12.76 -13.63
C PRO A 215 -13.02 12.78 -15.15
N THR A 216 -13.73 11.84 -15.79
CA THR A 216 -13.94 11.86 -17.24
C THR A 216 -14.66 13.14 -17.66
N ARG A 217 -14.52 13.56 -18.92
CA ARG A 217 -15.21 14.74 -19.46
C ARG A 217 -16.72 14.63 -19.29
N ALA A 218 -17.28 13.44 -19.51
CA ALA A 218 -18.71 13.17 -19.30
C ALA A 218 -19.14 13.28 -17.82
N ALA A 219 -18.25 12.97 -16.87
CA ALA A 219 -18.51 13.16 -15.44
C ALA A 219 -18.33 14.63 -15.00
N ALA A 220 -17.34 15.33 -15.56
CA ALA A 220 -17.07 16.74 -15.30
C ALA A 220 -18.15 17.67 -15.88
N ALA A 221 -18.76 17.34 -17.03
CA ALA A 221 -19.86 18.12 -17.60
C ALA A 221 -21.12 18.15 -16.71
N ARG A 222 -21.26 17.18 -15.79
CA ARG A 222 -22.38 17.12 -14.84
C ARG A 222 -22.12 17.88 -13.54
N ASN A 223 -20.85 18.06 -13.15
CA ASN A 223 -20.45 18.72 -11.90
C ASN A 223 -19.30 19.71 -12.16
N SER A 224 -19.50 20.98 -11.85
CA SER A 224 -18.61 22.10 -12.20
C SER A 224 -17.29 22.19 -11.43
N SER A 225 -17.04 21.36 -10.42
CA SER A 225 -15.75 21.27 -9.69
C SER A 225 -15.01 19.98 -10.02
N GLY A 226 -14.17 20.05 -11.06
CA GLY A 226 -13.41 18.92 -11.56
C GLY A 226 -12.24 18.56 -10.64
N VAL A 227 -12.43 17.55 -9.79
CA VAL A 227 -11.48 16.54 -9.27
C VAL A 227 -12.27 15.79 -8.19
N ARG A 228 -12.40 14.46 -8.29
CA ARG A 228 -13.11 13.66 -7.28
C ARG A 228 -12.11 12.88 -6.45
N LEU A 229 -12.15 13.14 -5.14
CA LEU A 229 -11.51 12.27 -4.18
C LEU A 229 -12.38 11.01 -4.03
N SER A 230 -11.92 9.91 -4.60
CA SER A 230 -12.43 8.57 -4.25
C SER A 230 -11.65 8.14 -3.00
N ALA A 231 -11.97 8.80 -1.89
CA ALA A 231 -11.25 8.64 -0.63
C ALA A 231 -11.27 7.17 -0.21
N LEU A 232 -10.15 6.74 0.38
CA LEU A 232 -9.96 5.48 1.09
C LEU A 232 -9.49 4.31 0.22
N ALA A 233 -8.18 4.28 -0.02
CA ALA A 233 -7.42 3.02 -0.09
C ALA A 233 -7.40 2.29 1.28
N ARG A 234 -8.50 2.31 2.05
CA ARG A 234 -8.61 1.68 3.38
C ARG A 234 -9.40 0.38 3.40
N ARG A 235 -10.05 -0.01 2.30
CA ARG A 235 -10.58 -1.35 2.01
C ARG A 235 -11.14 -1.30 0.57
N VAL A 236 -11.28 -2.48 -0.04
CA VAL A 236 -12.05 -2.76 -1.27
C VAL A 236 -13.01 -1.62 -1.65
N GLY A 237 -12.90 -1.14 -2.90
CA GLY A 237 -13.43 0.13 -3.39
C GLY A 237 -14.79 0.58 -2.83
N LEU A 238 -14.90 1.88 -2.55
CA LEU A 238 -16.16 2.50 -2.19
C LEU A 238 -17.17 2.41 -3.33
N THR A 239 -18.42 2.11 -3.00
CA THR A 239 -19.55 2.24 -3.92
C THR A 239 -20.15 3.64 -3.83
N LEU A 240 -20.81 4.08 -4.90
CA LEU A 240 -21.36 5.43 -5.06
C LEU A 240 -22.26 5.90 -3.90
N HIS A 241 -22.87 4.97 -3.16
CA HIS A 241 -23.75 5.23 -2.02
C HIS A 241 -22.98 5.75 -0.78
N GLU A 242 -21.72 5.39 -0.61
CA GLU A 242 -20.92 5.75 0.57
C GLU A 242 -20.40 7.19 0.49
N LEU A 243 -20.51 7.84 -0.67
CA LEU A 243 -20.15 9.25 -0.88
C LEU A 243 -21.29 10.24 -0.62
N THR A 244 -22.54 9.78 -0.45
CA THR A 244 -23.72 10.66 -0.38
C THR A 244 -24.27 10.88 1.03
N LEU A 245 -23.71 10.26 2.07
CA LEU A 245 -24.12 10.51 3.46
C LEU A 245 -23.00 11.20 4.23
N GLY A 246 -22.91 12.50 3.96
CA GLY A 246 -22.13 13.48 4.70
C GLY A 246 -22.86 14.82 4.64
N SER A 247 -24.13 14.82 5.05
CA SER A 247 -24.97 15.98 5.32
C SER A 247 -25.47 15.90 6.74
#